data_AF-A0A942M5Y0-F1
#
_entry.id   AF-A0A942M5Y0-F1
#
_cell.length_a   1.000
_cell.length_b   1.000
_cell.length_c   1.000
_cell.angle_alpha   90.00
_cell.angle_beta   90.00
_cell.angle_gamma   90.00
#
_symmetry.space_group_name_H-M   'P 1'
#
loop_
_entity.id
_entity.type
_entity.pdbx_description
1 polymer ?
#
loop_
_entity_poly.entity_id
_entity_poly.type
_entity_poly.pdbx_seq_one_letter_code
_entity_poly.pdbx_strand_id
1 'polypeptide(L)'
;EAGGSRIAIIFNGSPLFTGDAGSGESDIRKWIIENDWLEAVVAMPTEMFYNTGIATYIWLVTNRKPKHRKGKVQLINAVDFAAPMRKSLGSKRQYFTDDHIKDITKIYEGFAESKVSKIFDNEDFGYTKVTIERPLQEDLTGFSKTTPKGKRADKNLSGLPKPDSSLRDFEKIPLKDDIDAYFEREVKPHVPDAWMDRSKDKVGYEISFTKYFYEYQPLRSLAEIKADILKLEAETEGLLGEILE
;
A
#
# COMPACT_ATOMS: atom_id res chain seq x y z
N GLU A 1 -24.67 -19.20 -23.98
CA GLU A 1 -23.59 -19.88 -23.27
C GLU A 1 -23.13 -19.00 -22.12
N ALA A 2 -23.15 -19.48 -20.87
CA ALA A 2 -22.59 -18.74 -19.75
C ALA A 2 -21.06 -18.95 -19.75
N GLY A 3 -20.38 -18.36 -20.74
CA GLY A 3 -18.94 -18.43 -20.89
C GLY A 3 -18.21 -17.71 -19.77
N GLY A 4 -17.03 -18.19 -19.41
CA GLY A 4 -16.10 -17.49 -18.52
C GLY A 4 -14.84 -17.08 -19.29
N SER A 5 -14.25 -15.96 -18.93
CA SER A 5 -12.98 -15.47 -19.49
C SER A 5 -11.94 -15.28 -18.37
N ARG A 6 -10.67 -15.40 -18.74
CA ARG A 6 -9.53 -15.05 -17.89
C ARG A 6 -8.57 -14.21 -18.73
N ILE A 7 -8.14 -13.09 -18.16
CA ILE A 7 -7.29 -12.11 -18.82
C ILE A 7 -6.07 -11.87 -17.93
N ALA A 8 -4.89 -11.85 -18.53
CA ALA A 8 -3.66 -11.41 -17.90
C ALA A 8 -3.25 -10.06 -18.52
N ILE A 9 -3.10 -9.03 -17.68
CA ILE A 9 -2.73 -7.68 -18.12
C ILE A 9 -1.48 -7.24 -17.37
N ILE A 10 -0.52 -6.64 -18.06
CA ILE A 10 0.69 -6.09 -17.44
C ILE A 10 0.48 -4.60 -17.22
N PHE A 11 0.62 -4.15 -15.98
CA PHE A 11 0.57 -2.75 -15.57
C PHE A 11 1.88 -2.31 -14.93
N ASN A 12 2.12 -1.00 -14.90
CA ASN A 12 3.05 -0.41 -13.93
C ASN A 12 2.42 -0.39 -12.52
N GLY A 13 3.07 0.23 -11.54
CA GLY A 13 2.54 0.30 -10.17
C GLY A 13 1.30 1.18 -9.99
N SER A 14 1.08 2.18 -10.87
CA SER A 14 0.03 3.20 -10.68
C SER A 14 -1.38 2.62 -10.46
N PRO A 15 -1.87 1.65 -11.26
CA PRO A 15 -3.19 1.07 -11.05
C PRO A 15 -3.42 0.42 -9.69
N LEU A 16 -2.39 0.11 -8.90
CA LEU A 16 -2.53 -0.49 -7.57
C LEU A 16 -2.99 0.50 -6.48
N PHE A 17 -2.62 1.78 -6.60
CA PHE A 17 -2.77 2.74 -5.50
C PHE A 17 -3.09 4.17 -5.93
N THR A 18 -2.93 4.53 -7.20
CA THR A 18 -3.21 5.90 -7.66
C THR A 18 -4.70 6.20 -7.54
N GLY A 19 -5.02 7.43 -7.15
CA GLY A 19 -6.40 7.88 -6.96
C GLY A 19 -6.85 7.72 -5.51
N ASP A 20 -7.50 8.77 -5.03
CA ASP A 20 -8.03 8.85 -3.67
C ASP A 20 -9.46 8.27 -3.60
N ALA A 21 -10.00 8.08 -2.41
CA ALA A 21 -11.35 7.57 -2.23
C ALA A 21 -12.39 8.43 -2.98
N GLY A 22 -13.18 7.79 -3.85
CA GLY A 22 -14.14 8.44 -4.76
C GLY A 22 -13.51 9.18 -5.95
N SER A 23 -12.25 8.88 -6.31
CA SER A 23 -11.68 9.21 -7.62
C SER A 23 -11.89 8.06 -8.60
N GLY A 24 -11.86 8.35 -9.90
CA GLY A 24 -12.14 7.37 -10.95
C GLY A 24 -11.22 6.13 -10.90
N GLU A 25 -9.93 6.31 -10.60
CA GLU A 25 -8.98 5.20 -10.51
C GLU A 25 -9.29 4.27 -9.32
N SER A 26 -9.61 4.85 -8.16
CA SER A 26 -10.01 4.06 -6.98
C SER A 26 -11.35 3.38 -7.20
N ASP A 27 -12.31 4.04 -7.86
CA ASP A 27 -13.63 3.48 -8.13
C ASP A 27 -13.57 2.33 -9.14
N ILE A 28 -12.69 2.39 -10.15
CA ILE A 28 -12.44 1.27 -11.06
C ILE A 28 -11.88 0.07 -10.30
N ARG A 29 -10.85 0.28 -9.45
CA ARG A 29 -10.31 -0.80 -8.60
C ARG A 29 -11.36 -1.41 -7.71
N LYS A 30 -12.09 -0.56 -6.98
CA LYS A 30 -13.19 -0.95 -6.11
C LYS A 30 -14.18 -1.83 -6.86
N TRP A 31 -14.61 -1.40 -8.04
CA TRP A 31 -15.57 -2.15 -8.84
C TRP A 31 -15.04 -3.53 -9.26
N ILE A 32 -13.78 -3.64 -9.71
CA ILE A 32 -13.19 -4.93 -10.10
C ILE A 32 -13.10 -5.89 -8.88
N ILE A 33 -12.74 -5.37 -7.71
CA ILE A 33 -12.55 -6.17 -6.50
C ILE A 33 -13.90 -6.57 -5.88
N GLU A 34 -14.86 -5.65 -5.78
CA GLU A 34 -16.20 -5.93 -5.25
C GLU A 34 -17.02 -6.87 -6.13
N ASN A 35 -16.82 -6.84 -7.46
CA ASN A 35 -17.40 -7.84 -8.36
C ASN A 35 -16.68 -9.20 -8.32
N ASP A 36 -15.66 -9.35 -7.47
CA ASP A 36 -14.89 -10.57 -7.30
C ASP A 36 -14.18 -11.03 -8.59
N TRP A 37 -13.67 -10.08 -9.39
CA TRP A 37 -13.02 -10.38 -10.66
C TRP A 37 -11.50 -10.41 -10.59
N LEU A 38 -10.88 -9.61 -9.73
CA LEU A 38 -9.44 -9.66 -9.51
C LEU A 38 -9.06 -10.96 -8.81
N GLU A 39 -8.36 -11.87 -9.47
CA GLU A 39 -8.03 -13.19 -8.92
C GLU A 39 -6.63 -13.23 -8.31
N ALA A 40 -5.66 -12.60 -8.98
CA ALA A 40 -4.31 -12.48 -8.45
C ALA A 40 -3.57 -11.28 -9.03
N VAL A 41 -2.57 -10.80 -8.30
CA VAL A 41 -1.58 -9.84 -8.78
C VAL A 41 -0.19 -10.40 -8.54
N VAL A 42 0.65 -10.41 -9.57
CA VAL A 42 2.05 -10.85 -9.49
C VAL A 42 2.97 -9.65 -9.63
N ALA A 43 3.74 -9.31 -8.61
CA ALA A 43 4.81 -8.32 -8.69
C ALA A 43 6.02 -8.94 -9.39
N MET A 44 6.43 -8.35 -10.52
CA MET A 44 7.56 -8.82 -11.32
C MET A 44 8.86 -8.12 -10.91
N PRO A 45 10.02 -8.71 -11.26
CA PRO A 45 11.30 -8.02 -11.13
C PRO A 45 11.33 -6.69 -11.88
N THR A 46 12.21 -5.79 -11.45
CA THR A 46 12.51 -4.55 -12.17
C THR A 46 13.34 -4.85 -13.43
N GLU A 47 13.51 -3.86 -14.31
CA GLU A 47 14.36 -4.03 -15.52
C GLU A 47 13.95 -5.21 -16.43
N MET A 48 12.66 -5.54 -16.44
CA MET A 48 12.07 -6.61 -17.28
C MET A 48 11.68 -6.14 -18.68
N PHE A 49 11.64 -4.83 -18.95
CA PHE A 49 11.20 -4.27 -20.23
C PHE A 49 12.25 -3.35 -20.87
N TYR A 50 12.24 -3.26 -22.20
CA TYR A 50 13.23 -2.50 -22.97
C TYR A 50 13.18 -0.99 -22.70
N ASN A 51 11.97 -0.44 -22.55
CA ASN A 51 11.74 1.01 -22.48
C ASN A 51 11.72 1.56 -21.04
N THR A 52 11.73 0.69 -20.02
CA THR A 52 11.62 1.13 -18.63
C THR A 52 12.16 0.09 -17.65
N GLY A 53 12.83 0.57 -16.60
CA GLY A 53 13.33 -0.23 -15.48
C GLY A 53 12.36 -0.34 -14.30
N ILE A 54 11.15 0.23 -14.40
CA ILE A 54 10.20 0.29 -13.28
C ILE A 54 9.64 -1.07 -12.88
N ALA A 55 9.17 -1.17 -11.64
CA ALA A 55 8.38 -2.30 -11.16
C ALA A 55 7.07 -2.42 -11.96
N THR A 56 6.73 -3.65 -12.31
CA THR A 56 5.56 -3.98 -13.13
C THR A 56 4.83 -5.18 -12.53
N TYR A 57 3.54 -5.28 -12.85
CA TYR A 57 2.63 -6.21 -12.19
C TYR A 57 1.75 -6.90 -13.22
N ILE A 58 1.57 -8.22 -13.07
CA ILE A 58 0.60 -8.97 -13.85
C ILE A 58 -0.70 -9.04 -13.06
N TRP A 59 -1.76 -8.48 -13.59
CA TRP A 59 -3.12 -8.60 -13.06
C TRP A 59 -3.81 -9.78 -13.75
N LEU A 60 -4.24 -10.75 -12.96
CA LEU A 60 -5.07 -11.86 -13.41
C LEU A 60 -6.52 -11.56 -13.04
N VAL A 61 -7.36 -11.35 -14.05
CA VAL A 61 -8.78 -11.01 -13.88
C VAL A 61 -9.63 -12.10 -14.53
N THR A 62 -10.65 -12.58 -13.81
CA THR A 62 -11.61 -13.56 -14.33
C THR A 62 -13.00 -13.35 -13.76
N ASN A 63 -14.03 -13.56 -14.58
CA ASN A 63 -15.41 -13.59 -14.14
C ASN A 63 -15.86 -14.99 -13.66
N ARG A 64 -14.94 -15.97 -13.60
CA ARG A 64 -15.23 -17.37 -13.26
C ARG A 64 -14.23 -17.95 -12.27
N LYS A 65 -14.08 -17.30 -11.11
CA LYS A 65 -13.26 -17.84 -10.01
C LYS A 65 -13.76 -19.21 -9.55
N PRO A 66 -12.87 -20.18 -9.30
CA PRO A 66 -13.24 -21.44 -8.66
C PRO A 66 -13.75 -21.20 -7.24
N LYS A 67 -14.60 -22.09 -6.71
CA LYS A 67 -15.29 -21.91 -5.42
C LYS A 67 -14.36 -21.52 -4.26
N HIS A 68 -13.17 -22.12 -4.20
CA HIS A 68 -12.20 -21.87 -3.11
C HIS A 68 -11.50 -20.51 -3.20
N ARG A 69 -11.58 -19.79 -4.33
CA ARG A 69 -11.00 -18.44 -4.52
C ARG A 69 -12.02 -17.31 -4.50
N LYS A 70 -13.32 -17.63 -4.39
CA LYS A 70 -14.36 -16.61 -4.36
C LYS A 70 -14.20 -15.70 -3.16
N GLY A 71 -14.35 -14.40 -3.38
CA GLY A 71 -14.17 -13.35 -2.39
C GLY A 71 -12.72 -13.08 -2.02
N LYS A 72 -11.75 -13.68 -2.74
CA LYS A 72 -10.33 -13.65 -2.39
C LYS A 72 -9.44 -13.22 -3.55
N VAL A 73 -8.31 -12.62 -3.21
CA VAL A 73 -7.24 -12.22 -4.13
C VAL A 73 -5.91 -12.78 -3.63
N GLN A 74 -5.14 -13.39 -4.53
CA GLN A 74 -3.77 -13.82 -4.23
C GLN A 74 -2.75 -12.76 -4.70
N LEU A 75 -1.95 -12.24 -3.80
CA LEU A 75 -0.79 -11.42 -4.14
C LEU A 75 0.46 -12.31 -4.17
N ILE A 76 1.23 -12.26 -5.26
CA ILE A 76 2.45 -13.02 -5.43
C ILE A 76 3.62 -12.05 -5.62
N ASN A 77 4.59 -12.10 -4.73
CA ASN A 77 5.80 -11.30 -4.81
C ASN A 77 6.91 -12.08 -5.53
N ALA A 78 7.04 -11.85 -6.85
CA ALA A 78 8.04 -12.52 -7.69
C ALA A 78 9.23 -11.62 -8.06
N VAL A 79 9.47 -10.55 -7.29
CA VAL A 79 10.55 -9.58 -7.58
C VAL A 79 11.94 -10.21 -7.61
N ASP A 80 12.16 -11.26 -6.82
CA ASP A 80 13.45 -11.97 -6.73
C ASP A 80 13.58 -13.12 -7.74
N PHE A 81 12.54 -13.40 -8.54
CA PHE A 81 12.53 -14.48 -9.54
C PHE A 81 13.21 -14.01 -10.83
N ALA A 82 14.45 -13.53 -10.75
CA ALA A 82 15.13 -12.87 -11.87
C ALA A 82 16.43 -13.55 -12.26
N ALA A 83 16.67 -13.71 -13.56
CA ALA A 83 17.97 -14.06 -14.10
C ALA A 83 18.59 -12.88 -14.87
N PRO A 84 19.90 -12.62 -14.70
CA PRO A 84 20.56 -11.54 -15.41
C PRO A 84 20.75 -11.88 -16.89
N MET A 85 20.51 -10.89 -17.76
CA MET A 85 20.81 -11.01 -19.18
C MET A 85 22.31 -10.86 -19.44
N ARG A 86 22.86 -11.67 -20.34
CA ARG A 86 24.26 -11.55 -20.80
C ARG A 86 24.56 -10.20 -21.46
N LYS A 87 23.58 -9.65 -22.17
CA LYS A 87 23.66 -8.34 -22.83
C LYS A 87 22.36 -7.60 -22.57
N SER A 88 22.44 -6.43 -21.95
CA SER A 88 21.27 -5.57 -21.72
C SER A 88 20.72 -5.05 -23.05
N LEU A 89 19.40 -4.85 -23.11
CA LEU A 89 18.74 -4.22 -24.25
C LEU A 89 17.92 -3.03 -23.75
N GLY A 90 18.40 -1.81 -24.00
CA GLY A 90 17.85 -0.61 -23.37
C GLY A 90 17.89 -0.73 -21.84
N SER A 91 16.73 -0.57 -21.20
CA SER A 91 16.56 -0.77 -19.75
C SER A 91 16.41 -2.23 -19.33
N LYS A 92 16.22 -3.16 -20.28
CA LYS A 92 16.02 -4.57 -19.95
C LYS A 92 17.33 -5.23 -19.55
N ARG A 93 17.39 -5.73 -18.32
CA ARG A 93 18.53 -6.47 -17.76
C ARG A 93 18.15 -7.81 -17.17
N GLN A 94 16.87 -8.02 -16.90
CA GLN A 94 16.37 -9.22 -16.24
C GLN A 94 15.34 -9.95 -17.09
N TYR A 95 15.22 -11.26 -16.87
CA TYR A 95 14.19 -12.09 -17.46
C TYR A 95 13.78 -13.23 -16.53
N PHE A 96 12.57 -13.77 -16.74
CA PHE A 96 12.15 -15.02 -16.13
C PHE A 96 12.73 -16.20 -16.91
N THR A 97 13.36 -17.15 -16.22
CA THR A 97 13.68 -18.45 -16.79
C THR A 97 12.41 -19.32 -16.86
N ASP A 98 12.46 -20.41 -17.62
CA ASP A 98 11.34 -21.37 -17.67
C ASP A 98 11.02 -21.95 -16.28
N ASP A 99 12.04 -22.11 -15.44
CA ASP A 99 11.85 -22.60 -14.07
C ASP A 99 11.20 -21.55 -13.17
N HIS A 100 11.56 -20.26 -13.31
CA HIS A 100 10.84 -19.19 -12.63
C HIS A 100 9.37 -19.14 -13.04
N ILE A 101 9.07 -19.28 -14.34
CA ILE A 101 7.69 -19.30 -14.84
C ILE A 101 6.93 -20.50 -14.25
N LYS A 102 7.53 -21.69 -14.23
CA LYS A 102 6.92 -22.89 -13.62
C LYS A 102 6.65 -22.68 -12.14
N ASP A 103 7.58 -22.11 -11.40
CA ASP A 103 7.44 -21.92 -9.95
C ASP A 103 6.39 -20.87 -9.62
N ILE A 104 6.37 -19.73 -10.32
CA ILE A 104 5.29 -18.72 -10.18
C ILE A 104 3.93 -19.33 -10.53
N THR A 105 3.87 -20.16 -11.57
CA THR A 105 2.63 -20.86 -11.96
C THR A 105 2.17 -21.82 -10.86
N LYS A 106 3.08 -22.63 -10.29
CA LYS A 106 2.75 -23.53 -9.16
C LYS A 106 2.28 -22.76 -7.93
N ILE A 107 2.93 -21.63 -7.61
CA ILE A 107 2.52 -20.77 -6.49
C ILE A 107 1.12 -20.23 -6.73
N TYR A 108 0.86 -19.73 -7.94
CA TYR A 108 -0.47 -19.27 -8.33
C TYR A 108 -1.49 -20.39 -8.22
N GLU A 109 -1.29 -21.54 -8.84
CA GLU A 109 -2.23 -22.67 -8.84
C GLU A 109 -2.47 -23.23 -7.44
N GLY A 110 -1.40 -23.33 -6.64
CA GLY A 110 -1.43 -23.88 -5.29
C GLY A 110 -2.29 -23.08 -4.32
N PHE A 111 -2.47 -21.77 -4.55
CA PHE A 111 -3.32 -20.89 -3.73
C PHE A 111 -3.11 -21.09 -2.21
N ALA A 112 -1.83 -21.01 -1.81
CA ALA A 112 -1.43 -21.19 -0.43
C ALA A 112 -0.59 -20.00 0.06
N GLU A 113 -0.66 -19.75 1.36
CA GLU A 113 0.14 -18.74 2.06
C GLU A 113 1.62 -19.15 2.12
N SER A 114 2.50 -18.20 1.82
CA SER A 114 3.95 -18.32 1.99
C SER A 114 4.59 -16.93 2.08
N LYS A 115 5.92 -16.87 2.18
CA LYS A 115 6.65 -15.58 2.17
C LYS A 115 6.38 -14.76 0.90
N VAL A 116 6.17 -15.44 -0.23
CA VAL A 116 6.01 -14.81 -1.55
C VAL A 116 4.57 -14.87 -2.07
N SER A 117 3.63 -15.46 -1.32
CA SER A 117 2.22 -15.59 -1.73
C SER A 117 1.33 -15.31 -0.54
N LYS A 118 0.52 -14.25 -0.63
CA LYS A 118 -0.44 -13.86 0.40
C LYS A 118 -1.86 -13.81 -0.15
N ILE A 119 -2.82 -14.27 0.61
CA ILE A 119 -4.22 -14.39 0.23
C ILE A 119 -5.04 -13.47 1.12
N PHE A 120 -5.79 -12.60 0.47
CA PHE A 120 -6.61 -11.59 1.13
C PHE A 120 -8.07 -11.76 0.73
N ASP A 121 -8.97 -11.37 1.61
CA ASP A 121 -10.36 -11.13 1.25
C ASP A 121 -10.46 -9.82 0.47
N ASN A 122 -11.50 -9.69 -0.37
CA ASN A 122 -11.71 -8.47 -1.15
C ASN A 122 -11.77 -7.20 -0.28
N GLU A 123 -12.33 -7.30 0.93
CA GLU A 123 -12.46 -6.19 1.89
C GLU A 123 -11.11 -5.72 2.47
N ASP A 124 -10.06 -6.55 2.45
CA ASP A 124 -8.73 -6.18 2.99
C ASP A 124 -8.07 -5.05 2.18
N PHE A 125 -8.49 -4.85 0.93
CA PHE A 125 -7.99 -3.79 0.06
C PHE A 125 -8.76 -2.48 0.22
N GLY A 126 -9.90 -2.51 0.90
CA GLY A 126 -10.74 -1.36 1.09
C GLY A 126 -10.36 -0.56 2.34
N TYR A 127 -10.58 0.74 2.28
CA TYR A 127 -10.53 1.61 3.45
C TYR A 127 -11.64 2.67 3.36
N THR A 128 -12.07 3.15 4.52
CA THR A 128 -12.87 4.37 4.63
C THR A 128 -11.93 5.54 4.87
N LYS A 129 -11.96 6.52 3.97
CA LYS A 129 -11.31 7.81 4.17
C LYS A 129 -12.22 8.66 5.07
N VAL A 130 -11.75 8.93 6.29
CA VAL A 130 -12.48 9.72 7.28
C VAL A 130 -11.87 11.11 7.37
N THR A 131 -12.71 12.14 7.36
CA THR A 131 -12.26 13.53 7.51
C THR A 131 -12.12 13.88 8.98
N ILE A 132 -10.92 14.28 9.40
CA ILE A 132 -10.62 14.74 10.74
C ILE A 132 -10.60 16.26 10.73
N GLU A 133 -11.55 16.85 11.45
CA GLU A 133 -11.67 18.29 11.59
C GLU A 133 -11.14 18.74 12.95
N ARG A 134 -10.60 19.96 13.00
CA ARG A 134 -10.09 20.61 14.20
C ARG A 134 -10.68 22.01 14.33
N PRO A 135 -10.82 22.55 15.54
CA PRO A 135 -11.45 23.84 15.75
C PRO A 135 -10.56 24.97 15.22
N LEU A 136 -11.18 26.04 14.71
CA LEU A 136 -10.50 27.29 14.41
C LEU A 136 -9.85 27.85 15.68
N GLN A 137 -8.56 28.18 15.63
CA GLN A 137 -7.81 28.59 16.84
C GLN A 137 -8.38 29.84 17.53
N GLU A 138 -9.04 30.73 16.78
CA GLU A 138 -9.75 31.88 17.36
C GLU A 138 -10.81 31.44 18.39
N ASP A 139 -11.45 30.29 18.16
CA ASP A 139 -12.51 29.73 19.01
C ASP A 139 -11.94 29.13 20.31
N LEU A 140 -10.67 28.72 20.32
CA LEU A 140 -9.99 28.17 21.50
C LEU A 140 -9.58 29.27 22.50
N THR A 141 -9.39 30.50 22.04
CA THR A 141 -8.95 31.62 22.89
C THR A 141 -10.06 32.28 23.71
N GLY A 142 -11.30 31.81 23.56
CA GLY A 142 -12.45 32.30 24.33
C GLY A 142 -12.99 33.68 23.92
N PHE A 143 -12.41 34.32 22.90
CA PHE A 143 -12.91 35.59 22.35
C PHE A 143 -14.03 35.34 21.31
N SER A 144 -15.18 34.86 21.75
CA SER A 144 -16.35 34.70 20.87
C SER A 144 -16.97 36.06 20.54
N LYS A 145 -16.90 36.47 19.27
CA LYS A 145 -17.69 37.60 18.74
C LYS A 145 -19.12 37.11 18.47
N THR A 146 -20.11 37.72 19.09
CA THR A 146 -21.52 37.48 18.76
C THR A 146 -21.85 38.11 17.40
N THR A 147 -22.40 37.33 16.46
CA THR A 147 -22.94 37.88 15.22
C THR A 147 -24.27 38.62 15.47
N PRO A 148 -24.71 39.55 14.59
CA PRO A 148 -25.96 40.31 14.75
C PRO A 148 -27.24 39.46 14.88
N LYS A 149 -27.18 38.16 14.58
CA LYS A 149 -28.30 37.19 14.69
C LYS A 149 -28.27 36.36 15.98
N GLY A 150 -27.50 36.73 16.99
CA GLY A 150 -27.44 36.00 18.27
C GLY A 150 -26.79 34.62 18.21
N LYS A 151 -26.17 34.26 17.07
CA LYS A 151 -25.37 33.03 16.94
C LYS A 151 -23.93 33.29 17.38
N ARG A 152 -23.41 32.43 18.25
CA ARG A 152 -22.00 32.31 18.58
C ARG A 152 -21.19 32.05 17.31
N ALA A 153 -20.23 32.92 16.98
CA ALA A 153 -19.44 32.82 15.75
C ALA A 153 -18.50 31.60 15.73
N ASP A 154 -18.22 31.04 16.91
CA ASP A 154 -17.34 29.89 17.18
C ASP A 154 -17.98 28.54 16.87
N LYS A 155 -19.28 28.49 16.59
CA LYS A 155 -20.00 27.24 16.30
C LYS A 155 -20.65 27.24 14.94
N ASN A 156 -20.56 26.11 14.25
CA ASN A 156 -21.24 25.89 12.99
C ASN A 156 -22.77 25.65 13.21
N LEU A 157 -23.50 25.46 12.11
CA LEU A 157 -24.96 25.25 12.13
C LEU A 157 -25.41 23.99 12.90
N SER A 158 -24.53 23.01 13.10
CA SER A 158 -24.80 21.78 13.85
C SER A 158 -24.35 21.83 15.32
N GLY A 159 -23.85 22.98 15.80
CA GLY A 159 -23.45 23.17 17.19
C GLY A 159 -22.03 22.70 17.54
N LEU A 160 -21.28 22.21 16.54
CA LEU A 160 -19.86 21.87 16.64
C LEU A 160 -18.98 23.12 16.46
N PRO A 161 -17.72 23.12 16.93
CA PRO A 161 -16.78 24.19 16.64
C PRO A 161 -16.65 24.43 15.13
N LYS A 162 -16.35 25.66 14.72
CA LYS A 162 -16.09 25.94 13.31
C LYS A 162 -14.78 25.23 12.90
N PRO A 163 -14.77 24.44 11.82
CA PRO A 163 -13.57 23.73 11.40
C PRO A 163 -12.51 24.69 10.83
N ASP A 164 -11.25 24.48 11.18
CA ASP A 164 -10.10 25.09 10.53
C ASP A 164 -9.66 24.23 9.35
N SER A 165 -9.91 24.70 8.12
CA SER A 165 -9.52 23.95 6.93
C SER A 165 -8.01 23.76 6.77
N SER A 166 -7.19 24.59 7.43
CA SER A 166 -5.73 24.46 7.39
C SER A 166 -5.19 23.36 8.32
N LEU A 167 -5.99 22.97 9.32
CA LEU A 167 -5.67 21.91 10.29
C LEU A 167 -6.44 20.62 10.01
N ARG A 168 -7.24 20.57 8.93
CA ARG A 168 -7.97 19.38 8.51
C ARG A 168 -6.99 18.31 8.06
N ASP A 169 -7.24 17.10 8.51
CA ASP A 169 -6.50 15.91 8.11
C ASP A 169 -7.44 14.78 7.67
N PHE A 170 -6.87 13.68 7.21
CA PHE A 170 -7.62 12.50 6.77
C PHE A 170 -6.96 11.22 7.25
N GLU A 171 -7.79 10.30 7.73
CA GLU A 171 -7.38 8.95 8.08
C GLU A 171 -7.91 7.95 7.07
N LYS A 172 -7.09 6.96 6.70
CA LYS A 172 -7.49 5.82 5.87
C LYS A 172 -7.68 4.60 6.77
N ILE A 173 -8.90 4.36 7.22
CA ILE A 173 -9.21 3.31 8.19
C ILE A 173 -9.62 2.04 7.41
N PRO A 174 -8.98 0.88 7.64
CA PRO A 174 -9.36 -0.37 6.97
C PRO A 174 -10.86 -0.68 7.10
N LEU A 175 -11.50 -1.25 6.07
CA LEU A 175 -12.94 -1.55 6.12
C LEU A 175 -13.33 -2.52 7.25
N LYS A 176 -12.40 -3.37 7.70
CA LYS A 176 -12.60 -4.34 8.76
C LYS A 176 -12.43 -3.74 10.17
N ASP A 177 -11.96 -2.50 10.29
CA ASP A 177 -11.77 -1.83 11.57
C ASP A 177 -12.97 -0.95 11.93
N ASP A 178 -13.30 -0.91 13.22
CA ASP A 178 -14.28 0.03 13.74
C ASP A 178 -13.71 1.45 13.75
N ILE A 179 -14.37 2.35 13.05
CA ILE A 179 -13.88 3.72 12.82
C ILE A 179 -13.81 4.51 14.13
N ASP A 180 -14.80 4.38 15.00
CA ASP A 180 -14.86 5.14 16.24
C ASP A 180 -13.78 4.65 17.22
N ALA A 181 -13.58 3.33 17.32
CA ALA A 181 -12.50 2.73 18.11
C ALA A 181 -11.11 3.07 17.56
N TYR A 182 -10.92 3.12 16.23
CA TYR A 182 -9.67 3.58 15.63
C TYR A 182 -9.40 5.04 15.99
N PHE A 183 -10.41 5.91 15.86
CA PHE A 183 -10.26 7.33 16.15
C PHE A 183 -9.87 7.61 17.60
N GLU A 184 -10.50 6.92 18.56
CA GLU A 184 -10.16 7.05 19.98
C GLU A 184 -8.77 6.51 20.31
N ARG A 185 -8.29 5.49 19.59
CA ARG A 185 -6.99 4.85 19.84
C ARG A 185 -5.82 5.57 19.16
N GLU A 186 -6.00 5.97 17.91
CA GLU A 186 -4.91 6.45 17.04
C GLU A 186 -4.93 7.97 16.86
N VAL A 187 -6.10 8.63 16.94
CA VAL A 187 -6.19 10.08 16.66
C VAL A 187 -6.27 10.89 17.95
N LYS A 188 -7.22 10.57 18.84
CA LYS A 188 -7.47 11.33 20.06
C LYS A 188 -6.27 11.52 20.99
N PRO A 189 -5.38 10.53 21.20
CA PRO A 189 -4.21 10.71 22.08
C PRO A 189 -3.22 11.77 21.55
N HIS A 190 -3.19 11.98 20.24
CA HIS A 190 -2.31 12.96 19.59
C HIS A 190 -3.02 14.29 19.31
N VAL A 191 -4.33 14.25 19.05
CA VAL A 191 -5.14 15.43 18.69
C VAL A 191 -6.47 15.44 19.48
N PRO A 192 -6.44 15.82 20.78
CA PRO A 192 -7.61 15.68 21.67
C PRO A 192 -8.82 16.55 21.26
N ASP A 193 -8.56 17.68 20.59
CA ASP A 193 -9.56 18.65 20.13
C ASP A 193 -10.22 18.27 18.79
N ALA A 194 -9.77 17.21 18.14
CA ALA A 194 -10.32 16.77 16.85
C ALA A 194 -11.70 16.11 16.98
N TRP A 195 -12.48 16.16 15.91
CA TRP A 195 -13.68 15.35 15.69
C TRP A 195 -13.75 14.84 14.25
N MET A 196 -14.55 13.80 14.02
CA MET A 196 -14.76 13.26 12.68
C MET A 196 -15.96 13.91 11.99
N ASP A 197 -15.81 14.32 10.73
CA ASP A 197 -16.93 14.67 9.86
C ASP A 197 -17.28 13.48 8.95
N ARG A 198 -18.13 12.60 9.50
CA ARG A 198 -18.57 11.35 8.85
C ARG A 198 -19.40 11.57 7.59
N SER A 199 -19.93 12.78 7.37
CA SER A 199 -20.72 13.11 6.17
C SER A 199 -19.87 13.15 4.88
N LYS A 200 -18.55 13.25 5.04
CA LYS A 200 -17.57 13.28 3.95
C LYS A 200 -16.87 11.94 3.72
N ASP A 201 -17.27 10.90 4.45
CA ASP A 201 -16.64 9.58 4.33
C ASP A 201 -16.74 9.05 2.91
N LYS A 202 -15.63 8.51 2.42
CA LYS A 202 -15.57 7.85 1.11
C LYS A 202 -14.82 6.54 1.23
N VAL A 203 -15.32 5.52 0.55
CA VAL A 203 -14.63 4.23 0.45
C VAL A 203 -13.64 4.28 -0.71
N GLY A 204 -12.38 3.96 -0.42
CA GLY A 204 -11.31 3.79 -1.40
C GLY A 204 -10.80 2.36 -1.39
N TYR A 205 -10.12 1.95 -2.46
CA TYR A 205 -9.44 0.67 -2.56
C TYR A 205 -8.00 0.87 -2.98
N GLU A 206 -7.07 0.14 -2.37
CA GLU A 206 -5.64 0.16 -2.70
C GLU A 206 -4.98 -1.21 -2.44
N ILE A 207 -3.98 -1.54 -3.25
CA ILE A 207 -3.21 -2.78 -3.15
C ILE A 207 -1.75 -2.40 -2.86
N SER A 208 -1.37 -2.35 -1.59
CA SER A 208 -0.01 -1.98 -1.18
C SER A 208 0.88 -3.21 -0.99
N PHE A 209 1.61 -3.60 -2.04
CA PHE A 209 2.60 -4.68 -1.94
C PHE A 209 3.65 -4.40 -0.87
N THR A 210 4.09 -3.15 -0.72
CA THR A 210 5.03 -2.76 0.33
C THR A 210 4.44 -3.05 1.72
N LYS A 211 3.18 -2.66 1.99
CA LYS A 211 2.53 -2.97 3.29
C LYS A 211 2.47 -4.47 3.53
N TYR A 212 2.12 -5.24 2.51
CA TYR A 212 1.87 -6.67 2.66
C TYR A 212 3.13 -7.52 2.71
N PHE A 213 4.20 -7.15 2.02
CA PHE A 213 5.43 -7.94 1.93
C PHE A 213 6.62 -7.29 2.66
N TYR A 214 6.38 -6.23 3.45
CA TYR A 214 7.41 -5.65 4.31
C TYR A 214 7.83 -6.66 5.37
N GLU A 215 9.11 -7.03 5.35
CA GLU A 215 9.76 -7.74 6.44
C GLU A 215 10.62 -6.72 7.21
N TYR A 216 10.30 -6.50 8.49
CA TYR A 216 11.10 -5.64 9.35
C TYR A 216 12.49 -6.23 9.52
N GLN A 217 13.50 -5.51 9.02
CA GLN A 217 14.89 -5.83 9.30
C GLN A 217 15.36 -4.97 10.48
N PRO A 218 15.57 -5.56 11.67
CA PRO A 218 16.13 -4.81 12.79
C PRO A 218 17.50 -4.28 12.39
N LEU A 219 17.82 -3.09 12.88
CA LEU A 219 19.16 -2.55 12.73
C LEU A 219 20.15 -3.49 13.41
N ARG A 220 21.27 -3.77 12.73
CA ARG A 220 22.40 -4.50 13.32
C ARG A 220 22.86 -3.77 14.59
N SER A 221 23.28 -4.53 15.59
CA SER A 221 23.72 -3.95 16.85
C SER A 221 25.02 -3.15 16.67
N LEU A 222 25.25 -2.14 17.52
CA LEU A 222 26.50 -1.36 17.49
C LEU A 222 27.74 -2.24 17.68
N ALA A 223 27.63 -3.32 18.45
CA ALA A 223 28.70 -4.28 18.68
C ALA A 223 29.07 -5.04 17.40
N GLU A 224 28.08 -5.49 16.63
CA GLU A 224 28.31 -6.15 15.33
C GLU A 224 28.91 -5.19 14.31
N ILE A 225 28.41 -3.95 14.25
CA ILE A 225 28.97 -2.91 13.37
C ILE A 225 30.44 -2.66 13.71
N LYS A 226 30.78 -2.58 15.00
CA LYS A 226 32.16 -2.39 15.45
C LYS A 226 33.05 -3.58 15.09
N ALA A 227 32.56 -4.80 15.25
CA ALA A 227 33.30 -6.02 14.90
C ALA A 227 33.59 -6.10 13.39
N ASP A 228 32.61 -5.75 12.54
CA ASP A 228 32.79 -5.69 11.10
C ASP A 228 33.82 -4.62 10.69
N ILE A 229 33.78 -3.43 11.30
CA ILE A 229 34.75 -2.36 11.04
C ILE A 229 36.18 -2.84 11.36
N LEU A 230 36.39 -3.40 12.56
CA LEU A 230 37.71 -3.91 12.96
C LEU A 230 38.20 -5.03 12.05
N LYS A 231 37.28 -5.89 11.57
CA LYS A 231 37.61 -6.95 10.62
C LYS A 231 38.05 -6.39 9.27
N LEU A 232 37.33 -5.39 8.75
CA LEU A 232 37.67 -4.71 7.50
C LEU A 232 39.00 -3.94 7.60
N GLU A 233 39.29 -3.32 8.75
CA GLU A 233 40.59 -2.67 9.01
C GLU A 233 41.73 -3.70 8.93
N ALA A 234 41.58 -4.86 9.58
CA ALA A 234 42.59 -5.92 9.54
C ALA A 234 42.79 -6.50 8.12
N GLU A 235 41.71 -6.70 7.35
CA GLU A 235 41.80 -7.13 5.95
C GLU A 235 42.52 -6.08 5.06
N THR A 236 42.30 -4.79 5.33
CA THR A 236 42.92 -3.68 4.57
C THR A 236 44.40 -3.51 4.90
N GLU A 237 44.79 -3.65 6.17
CA GLU A 237 46.21 -3.65 6.57
C GLU A 237 46.98 -4.81 5.94
N GLY A 238 46.38 -6.00 5.86
CA GLY A 238 46.97 -7.16 5.17
C GLY A 238 47.20 -6.90 3.68
N LEU A 239 46.23 -6.30 2.99
CA LEU A 239 46.34 -5.94 1.57
C LEU A 239 47.42 -4.89 1.29
N LEU A 240 47.60 -3.90 2.18
CA LEU A 240 48.66 -2.90 2.04
C LEU A 240 50.05 -3.49 2.28
N GLY A 241 50.16 -4.47 3.18
CA GLY A 241 51.40 -5.24 3.39
C GLY A 241 51.84 -6.00 2.14
N GLU A 242 50.91 -6.70 1.48
CA GLU A 242 51.19 -7.45 0.23
C GLU A 242 51.55 -6.56 -0.97
N ILE A 243 51.16 -5.27 -0.97
CA ILE A 243 51.50 -4.32 -2.04
C ILE A 243 52.88 -3.66 -1.82
N LEU A 244 53.36 -3.62 -0.57
CA LEU A 244 54.62 -2.98 -0.18
C LEU A 244 55.82 -3.95 -0.14
N GLU A 245 55.60 -5.26 -0.33
CA GLU A 245 56.62 -6.27 -0.65
C GLU A 245 56.80 -6.46 -2.16
#